data_AF-A0A388NRZ1-F1
#
_entry.id   AF-A0A388NRZ1-F1
#
_cell.length_a   1.000
_cell.length_b   1.000
_cell.length_c   1.000
_cell.angle_alpha   90.00
_cell.angle_beta   90.00
_cell.angle_gamma   90.00
#
_symmetry.space_group_name_H-M   'P 1'
#
loop_
_entity.id
_entity.type
_entity.pdbx_description
1 polymer ?
#
loop_
_entity_poly.entity_id
_entity_poly.type
_entity_poly.pdbx_seq_one_letter_code
_entity_poly.pdbx_strand_id
1 'polypeptide(L)' 'MCWGGRLERVLPLTVQSGTASASFGCKGNRVNSDLPDSEMYLSIPAAKWGAVKLALTAKVEANANMGHYYLEKRAAIAAA' A
#
# COMPACT_ATOMS: atom_id res chain seq x y z
N MET A 1 -15.73 -10.37 9.17
CA MET A 1 -16.76 -9.41 9.64
C MET A 1 -16.04 -8.37 10.50
N CYS A 2 -16.04 -7.07 10.11
CA CYS A 2 -15.51 -6.00 10.95
C CYS A 2 -16.50 -5.68 12.08
N TRP A 3 -16.62 -6.62 13.02
CA TRP A 3 -17.32 -6.36 14.27
C TRP A 3 -16.33 -5.70 15.22
N GLY A 4 -16.68 -4.52 15.74
CA GLY A 4 -15.85 -3.79 16.68
C GLY A 4 -15.10 -2.60 16.10
N GLY A 5 -15.79 -1.73 15.36
CA GLY A 5 -15.59 -0.28 15.31
C GLY A 5 -14.17 0.30 15.17
N ARG A 6 -13.16 -0.43 14.68
CA ARG A 6 -11.76 0.04 14.62
C ARG A 6 -11.09 -0.16 13.25
N LEU A 7 -11.72 -0.87 12.32
CA LEU A 7 -11.12 -1.21 11.02
C LEU A 7 -11.73 -0.45 9.82
N GLU A 8 -12.89 0.20 9.96
CA GLU A 8 -13.43 1.12 8.92
C GLU A 8 -12.85 2.54 8.95
N ARG A 9 -11.83 2.82 9.77
CA ARG A 9 -11.35 4.19 10.02
C ARG A 9 -9.88 4.38 9.71
N VAL A 10 -9.46 4.06 8.48
CA VAL A 10 -8.05 4.29 8.10
C VAL A 10 -7.72 5.78 8.08
N LEU A 11 -8.60 6.63 7.54
CA LEU A 11 -8.41 8.10 7.56
C LEU A 11 -8.41 8.69 8.99
N PRO A 12 -9.43 8.46 9.85
CA PRO A 12 -9.37 8.96 11.23
C PRO A 12 -8.19 8.42 12.04
N LEU A 13 -7.80 7.15 11.81
CA LEU A 13 -6.61 6.58 12.45
C LEU A 13 -5.34 7.33 12.03
N THR A 14 -5.16 7.61 10.74
CA THR A 14 -4.01 8.40 10.25
C THR A 14 -3.94 9.78 10.89
N VAL A 15 -5.10 10.45 11.01
CA VAL A 15 -5.18 11.78 11.60
C VAL A 15 -4.85 11.74 13.09
N GLN A 16 -5.38 10.75 13.82
CA GLN A 16 -5.18 10.63 15.26
C GLN A 16 -3.77 10.16 15.63
N SER A 17 -3.18 9.24 14.85
CA SER A 17 -1.85 8.70 15.14
C SER A 17 -0.71 9.57 14.58
N GLY A 18 -0.99 10.42 13.59
CA GLY A 18 0.06 11.14 12.85
C GLY A 18 0.97 10.22 12.03
N THR A 19 0.56 8.97 11.81
CA THR A 19 1.30 7.93 11.07
C THR A 19 0.46 7.41 9.91
N ALA A 20 1.11 6.87 8.88
CA ALA A 20 0.40 6.25 7.77
C ALA A 20 -0.32 4.97 8.22
N SER A 21 -1.48 4.70 7.64
CA SER A 21 -2.26 3.48 7.87
C SER A 21 -2.77 2.93 6.55
N ALA A 22 -3.03 1.62 6.50
CA ALA A 22 -3.49 0.93 5.30
C ALA A 22 -4.81 0.20 5.57
N SER A 23 -5.70 0.19 4.57
CA SER A 23 -6.91 -0.63 4.59
C SER A 23 -6.79 -1.74 3.56
N PHE A 24 -6.90 -2.98 4.00
CA PHE A 24 -7.03 -4.15 3.11
C PHE A 24 -8.50 -4.47 2.79
N GLY A 25 -9.43 -3.55 3.10
CA GLY A 25 -10.82 -3.61 2.67
C GLY A 25 -11.62 -4.69 3.38
N CYS A 26 -11.94 -4.48 4.65
CA CYS A 26 -13.02 -5.25 5.24
C CYS A 26 -14.39 -4.83 4.69
N LYS A 27 -15.38 -5.73 4.78
CA LYS A 27 -16.70 -5.54 4.13
C LYS A 27 -17.33 -4.17 4.38
N GLY A 28 -17.26 -3.65 5.61
CA GLY A 28 -17.79 -2.32 5.95
C GLY A 28 -17.03 -1.16 5.29
N ASN A 29 -15.70 -1.27 5.18
CA ASN A 29 -14.89 -0.28 4.48
C ASN A 29 -15.17 -0.28 2.96
N ARG A 30 -15.32 -1.46 2.34
CA ARG A 30 -15.55 -1.58 0.89
C ARG A 30 -16.85 -0.96 0.43
N VAL A 31 -17.92 -1.09 1.22
CA VAL A 31 -19.22 -0.45 0.94
C VAL A 31 -19.10 1.07 0.81
N ASN A 32 -18.19 1.69 1.57
CA ASN A 32 -18.06 3.16 1.60
C ASN A 32 -16.94 3.70 0.71
N SER A 33 -16.03 2.85 0.24
CA SER A 33 -14.89 3.26 -0.59
C SER A 33 -15.03 2.89 -2.07
N ASP A 34 -15.99 2.02 -2.40
CA ASP A 34 -16.19 1.46 -3.75
C ASP A 34 -14.92 0.83 -4.36
N LEU A 35 -14.06 0.26 -3.50
CA LEU A 35 -12.79 -0.35 -3.93
C LEU A 35 -12.98 -1.84 -4.22
N PRO A 36 -12.52 -2.35 -5.38
CA PRO A 36 -12.53 -3.77 -5.72
C PRO A 36 -11.79 -4.62 -4.69
N ASP A 37 -12.17 -5.90 -4.57
CA ASP A 37 -11.57 -6.84 -3.61
C ASP A 37 -10.05 -7.01 -3.77
N SER A 38 -9.55 -6.82 -5.00
CA SER A 38 -8.12 -6.84 -5.33
C SER A 38 -7.35 -5.60 -4.91
N GLU A 39 -8.03 -4.55 -4.44
CA GLU A 39 -7.43 -3.26 -4.16
C GLU A 39 -7.41 -2.94 -2.66
N MET A 40 -6.39 -2.14 -2.30
CA MET A 40 -6.18 -1.56 -0.98
C MET A 40 -5.94 -0.05 -1.15
N TYR A 41 -6.08 0.70 -0.06
CA TYR A 41 -5.63 2.10 -0.04
C TYR A 41 -4.77 2.39 1.18
N LEU A 42 -3.87 3.36 1.01
CA LEU A 42 -3.07 3.94 2.08
C LEU A 42 -3.58 5.34 2.38
N SER A 43 -3.60 5.68 3.66
CA SER A 43 -3.80 7.05 4.12
C SER A 43 -2.51 7.55 4.75
N ILE A 44 -2.06 8.74 4.33
CA ILE A 44 -0.79 9.34 4.70
C ILE A 44 -1.07 10.71 5.29
N PRO A 45 -0.50 11.07 6.46
CA PRO A 45 -0.65 12.43 6.99
C PRO A 45 -0.07 13.44 6.00
N ALA A 46 -0.80 14.52 5.70
CA ALA A 46 -0.39 15.52 4.71
C ALA A 46 1.03 16.09 5.00
N ALA A 47 1.35 16.30 6.27
CA ALA A 47 2.68 16.76 6.71
C ALA A 47 3.83 15.81 6.34
N LYS A 48 3.55 14.52 6.09
CA LYS A 48 4.54 13.51 5.69
C LYS A 48 4.62 13.33 4.16
N TRP A 49 3.71 13.94 3.39
CA TRP A 49 3.64 13.74 1.94
C TRP A 49 4.94 14.12 1.21
N GLY A 50 5.59 15.21 1.62
CA GLY A 50 6.87 15.62 1.05
C GLY A 50 7.96 14.54 1.20
N ALA A 51 8.07 13.94 2.39
CA ALA A 51 9.02 12.87 2.66
C ALA A 51 8.69 11.59 1.87
N VAL A 52 7.39 11.27 1.71
CA VAL A 52 6.97 10.14 0.88
C VAL A 52 7.38 10.32 -0.56
N LYS A 53 7.13 11.50 -1.16
CA LYS A 53 7.52 11.77 -2.55
C LYS A 53 9.02 11.60 -2.76
N LEU A 54 9.83 12.14 -1.85
CA LEU A 54 11.30 12.03 -1.94
C LEU A 54 11.76 10.57 -1.86
N ALA A 55 11.20 9.79 -0.94
CA ALA A 55 11.55 8.38 -0.77
C ALA A 55 11.03 7.48 -1.90
N LEU A 56 9.90 7.84 -2.51
CA LEU A 56 9.23 7.01 -3.51
C LEU A 56 10.06 6.88 -4.79
N THR A 57 10.68 7.96 -5.27
CA THR A 57 11.50 7.93 -6.49
C THR A 57 12.62 6.89 -6.39
N ALA A 58 13.43 6.96 -5.33
CA ALA A 58 14.53 6.01 -5.12
C ALA A 58 14.04 4.55 -4.99
N LYS A 59 12.87 4.34 -4.35
CA LYS A 59 12.28 3.01 -4.19
C LYS A 59 11.75 2.44 -5.50
N VAL A 60 11.15 3.27 -6.36
CA VAL A 60 10.66 2.85 -7.67
C VAL A 60 11.81 2.39 -8.55
N GLU A 61 12.89 3.15 -8.60
CA GLU A 61 14.09 2.78 -9.38
C GLU A 61 14.73 1.49 -8.87
N ALA A 62 14.89 1.35 -7.55
CA ALA A 62 15.42 0.13 -6.96
C ALA A 62 14.54 -1.09 -7.28
N ASN A 63 13.22 -0.94 -7.20
CA ASN A 63 12.28 -2.03 -7.50
C ASN A 63 12.33 -2.44 -8.98
N ALA A 64 12.47 -1.49 -9.91
CA ALA A 64 12.62 -1.80 -11.33
C ALA A 64 13.89 -2.61 -11.60
N ASN A 65 15.03 -2.18 -11.03
CA ASN A 65 16.31 -2.88 -11.18
C ASN A 65 16.26 -4.31 -10.62
N MET A 66 15.68 -4.47 -9.42
CA MET A 66 15.48 -5.79 -8.83
C MET A 66 14.54 -6.66 -9.67
N GLY A 67 13.47 -6.08 -10.21
CA GLY A 67 12.51 -6.77 -11.08
C GLY A 67 13.18 -7.38 -12.31
N HIS A 68 14.03 -6.61 -12.99
CA HIS A 68 14.80 -7.11 -14.15
C HIS A 68 15.68 -8.29 -13.76
N TYR A 69 16.46 -8.15 -12.69
CA TYR A 69 17.32 -9.23 -12.20
C TYR A 69 16.55 -10.53 -11.91
N TYR A 70 15.40 -10.44 -11.23
CA TYR A 70 14.61 -11.63 -10.91
C TYR A 70 13.97 -12.27 -12.13
N LEU A 71 13.54 -11.48 -13.12
CA LEU A 71 13.01 -12.01 -14.38
C LEU A 71 14.08 -12.74 -15.18
N GLU A 72 15.28 -12.16 -15.30
CA GLU A 72 16.44 -12.78 -15.95
C GLU A 72 16.84 -14.08 -15.26
N LYS A 73 16.95 -14.06 -13.92
CA LYS A 73 17.25 -15.27 -13.13
C LYS A 73 16.20 -16.36 -13.33
N ARG A 74 14.91 -16.00 -13.35
CA ARG A 74 13.83 -16.98 -13.55
C ARG A 74 13.89 -17.59 -14.95
N ALA A 75 14.20 -16.79 -15.98
CA ALA A 75 14.37 -17.29 -17.33
C ALA A 75 15.59 -18.23 -17.45
N ALA A 76 16.70 -17.89 -16.81
CA ALA A 76 17.90 -18.72 -16.79
C ALA A 76 17.66 -20.06 -16.09
N ILE A 77 16.90 -20.08 -14.99
CA ILE A 77 16.51 -21.31 -14.29
C ILE A 77 15.57 -22.16 -15.15
N ALA A 78 14.61 -21.54 -15.83
CA ALA A 78 13.66 -22.27 -16.67
C ALA A 78 14.28 -22.87 -17.95
N ALA A 79 15.45 -22.37 -18.36
CA ALA A 79 16.18 -22.82 -19.55
C ALA A 79 17.27 -23.87 -19.23
N ALA A 80 17.51 -24.16 -17.95
CA ALA A 80 18.46 -25.18 -17.47
C ALA A 80 17.76 -26.53 -17.23
#